data_AF-H2XNY6-F1
#
_entry.id   AF-H2XNY6-F1
#
_cell.length_a   1.000
_cell.length_b   1.000
_cell.length_c   1.000
_cell.angle_alpha   90.00
_cell.angle_beta   90.00
_cell.angle_gamma   90.00
#
_symmetry.space_group_name_H-M   'P 1'
#
loop_
_entity.id
_entity.type
_entity.pdbx_description
1 polymer ?
#
loop_
_entity_poly.entity_id
_entity_poly.type
_entity_poly.pdbx_seq_one_letter_code
_entity_poly.pdbx_strand_id
1 'polypeptide(L)'
;MGESVKYFMSHWGPFLKIFLAPRSILNNFPHMEDDVRKQITDEGNKIKQVELFIKYLEECEEPGILQAFLDALRNSQGTGQWIADVLDGKLDHQLGKCEEYMQDVPQIKKLFILIKKDLNVIDFEDFTSFFSHHLDTEEKEEIQSVFVKGNSAAGTAFFSIIV
;
A
#
# COMPACT_ATOMS: atom_id res chain seq x y z
N MET A 1 25.62 -6.70 8.25
CA MET A 1 24.30 -7.24 7.82
C MET A 1 23.29 -6.14 7.55
N GLY A 2 23.14 -5.11 8.41
CA GLY A 2 22.25 -3.97 8.12
C GLY A 2 22.61 -3.10 6.89
N GLU A 3 23.82 -3.24 6.32
CA GLU A 3 24.22 -2.51 5.10
C GLU A 3 23.45 -2.94 3.84
N SER A 4 23.05 -4.21 3.73
CA SER A 4 22.28 -4.67 2.57
C SER A 4 20.86 -4.12 2.57
N VAL A 5 20.22 -4.06 3.75
CA VAL A 5 18.91 -3.44 3.92
C VAL A 5 18.98 -1.94 3.66
N LYS A 6 19.98 -1.24 4.22
CA LYS A 6 20.17 0.20 3.99
C LYS A 6 20.42 0.51 2.51
N TYR A 7 21.25 -0.28 1.83
CA TYR A 7 21.47 -0.13 0.39
C TYR A 7 20.17 -0.35 -0.40
N PHE A 8 19.44 -1.43 -0.10
CA PHE A 8 18.16 -1.72 -0.72
C PHE A 8 17.14 -0.59 -0.52
N MET A 9 16.99 -0.08 0.71
CA MET A 9 16.07 1.01 1.03
C MET A 9 16.49 2.34 0.42
N SER A 10 17.79 2.59 0.24
CA SER A 10 18.27 3.79 -0.46
C SER A 10 17.84 3.83 -1.93
N HIS A 11 17.66 2.66 -2.54
CA HIS A 11 17.30 2.54 -3.95
C HIS A 11 15.78 2.38 -4.14
N TRP A 12 15.17 1.45 -3.42
CA TRP A 12 13.77 1.06 -3.59
C TRP A 12 12.82 1.71 -2.58
N GLY A 13 13.32 2.36 -1.53
CA GLY A 13 12.51 2.99 -0.49
C GLY A 13 11.48 3.99 -1.02
N PRO A 14 11.82 4.91 -1.95
CA PRO A 14 10.84 5.84 -2.54
C PRO A 14 9.70 5.12 -3.26
N PHE A 15 10.00 4.06 -4.00
CA PHE A 15 9.00 3.23 -4.69
C PHE A 15 8.09 2.53 -3.67
N LEU A 16 8.67 1.89 -2.65
CA LEU A 16 7.93 1.20 -1.61
C LEU A 16 7.03 2.17 -0.81
N LYS A 17 7.48 3.39 -0.54
CA LYS A 17 6.67 4.42 0.14
C LYS A 17 5.37 4.78 -0.60
N ILE A 18 5.35 4.58 -1.92
CA ILE A 18 4.20 4.93 -2.76
C ILE A 18 3.27 3.74 -2.93
N PHE A 19 3.82 2.54 -3.17
CA PHE A 19 3.05 1.39 -3.62
C PHE A 19 2.88 0.28 -2.59
N LEU A 20 3.68 0.24 -1.53
CA LEU A 20 3.60 -0.83 -0.54
C LEU A 20 2.28 -0.75 0.24
N ALA A 21 1.63 -1.90 0.37
CA ALA A 21 0.47 -2.09 1.25
C ALA A 21 0.89 -3.02 2.40
N PRO A 22 1.27 -2.51 3.58
CA PRO A 22 1.84 -3.33 4.64
C PRO A 22 0.88 -4.45 5.12
N ARG A 23 -0.42 -4.17 5.23
CA ARG A 23 -1.40 -5.19 5.67
C ARG A 23 -1.42 -6.43 4.78
N SER A 24 -1.28 -6.28 3.46
CA SER A 24 -1.32 -7.42 2.53
C SER A 24 -0.07 -8.31 2.61
N ILE A 25 1.03 -7.81 3.18
CA ILE A 25 2.28 -8.56 3.32
C ILE A 25 2.52 -9.08 4.73
N LEU A 26 1.93 -8.43 5.75
CA LEU A 26 2.19 -8.76 7.15
C LEU A 26 1.90 -10.23 7.44
N ASN A 27 0.80 -10.79 6.94
CA ASN A 27 0.45 -12.21 7.15
C ASN A 27 1.52 -13.21 6.67
N ASN A 28 2.33 -12.82 5.69
CA ASN A 28 3.39 -13.64 5.12
C ASN A 28 4.79 -13.26 5.63
N PHE A 29 4.88 -12.30 6.55
CA PHE A 29 6.14 -11.79 7.07
C PHE A 29 6.37 -12.33 8.51
N PRO A 30 7.17 -13.39 8.69
CA PRO A 30 7.27 -14.10 9.96
C PRO A 30 8.15 -13.39 10.99
N HIS A 31 9.07 -12.54 10.54
CA HIS A 31 10.06 -11.86 11.38
C HIS A 31 9.53 -10.50 11.85
N MET A 32 8.43 -10.48 12.60
CA MET A 32 7.92 -9.25 13.21
C MET A 32 7.23 -9.56 14.53
N GLU A 33 7.65 -8.85 15.58
CA GLU A 33 7.03 -8.90 16.91
C GLU A 33 5.54 -8.56 16.83
N ASP A 34 4.72 -9.27 17.60
CA ASP A 34 3.26 -9.12 17.57
C ASP A 34 2.80 -7.69 17.92
N ASP A 35 3.50 -7.02 18.83
CA ASP A 35 3.21 -5.62 19.20
C ASP A 35 3.44 -4.66 18.03
N VAL A 36 4.54 -4.84 17.27
CA VAL A 36 4.85 -4.03 16.09
C VAL A 36 3.86 -4.32 14.96
N ARG A 37 3.56 -5.60 14.73
CA ARG A 37 2.56 -6.05 13.76
C ARG A 37 1.21 -5.40 14.05
N LYS A 38 0.78 -5.45 15.31
CA LYS A 38 -0.47 -4.83 15.75
C LYS A 38 -0.44 -3.32 15.59
N GLN A 39 0.66 -2.64 15.94
CA GLN A 39 0.79 -1.20 15.73
C GLN A 39 0.61 -0.80 14.26
N ILE A 40 1.22 -1.54 13.32
CA ILE A 40 1.07 -1.28 11.88
C ILE A 40 -0.35 -1.61 11.42
N THR A 41 -0.95 -2.68 11.94
CA THR A 41 -2.29 -3.11 11.54
C THR A 41 -3.35 -2.12 12.04
N ASP A 42 -3.23 -1.65 13.28
CA ASP A 42 -4.18 -0.74 13.93
C ASP A 42 -4.01 0.73 13.49
N GLU A 43 -2.89 1.10 12.86
CA GLU A 43 -2.69 2.45 12.34
C GLU A 43 -3.66 2.74 11.20
N GLY A 44 -4.58 3.68 11.39
CA GLY A 44 -5.63 4.01 10.42
C GLY A 44 -5.14 4.77 9.18
N ASN A 45 -3.89 5.23 9.16
CA ASN A 45 -3.30 5.95 8.06
C ASN A 45 -2.31 5.09 7.26
N LYS A 46 -2.64 4.75 6.01
CA LYS A 46 -1.81 3.91 5.13
C LYS A 46 -0.38 4.43 4.95
N ILE A 47 -0.17 5.74 4.85
CA ILE A 47 1.18 6.34 4.72
C ILE A 47 2.00 6.03 5.98
N LYS A 48 1.42 6.25 7.16
CA LYS A 48 2.09 5.93 8.43
C LYS A 48 2.34 4.44 8.60
N GLN A 49 1.43 3.57 8.16
CA GLN A 49 1.66 2.12 8.16
C GLN A 49 2.94 1.77 7.38
N VAL A 50 3.09 2.35 6.19
CA VAL A 50 4.27 2.13 5.33
C VAL A 50 5.53 2.68 5.98
N GLU A 51 5.47 3.88 6.57
CA GLU A 51 6.60 4.47 7.30
C GLU A 51 7.03 3.60 8.48
N LEU A 52 6.09 3.11 9.29
CA LEU A 52 6.36 2.21 10.41
C LEU A 52 6.98 0.89 9.94
N PHE A 53 6.45 0.31 8.87
CA PHE A 53 6.95 -0.94 8.31
C PHE A 53 8.37 -0.79 7.74
N ILE A 54 8.62 0.27 6.96
CA ILE A 54 9.96 0.55 6.42
C ILE A 54 10.95 0.80 7.54
N LYS A 55 10.57 1.59 8.56
CA LYS A 55 11.40 1.84 9.73
C LYS A 55 11.76 0.54 10.45
N TYR A 56 10.80 -0.36 10.63
CA TYR A 56 11.06 -1.68 11.21
C TYR A 56 12.13 -2.45 10.41
N LEU A 57 12.01 -2.49 9.08
CA LEU A 57 13.00 -3.16 8.23
C LEU A 57 14.40 -2.54 8.37
N GLU A 58 14.49 -1.21 8.42
CA GLU A 58 15.77 -0.48 8.54
C GLU A 58 16.47 -0.68 9.90
N GLU A 59 15.69 -0.85 10.97
CA GLU A 59 16.18 -1.01 12.34
C GLU A 59 16.37 -2.48 12.74
N CYS A 60 15.76 -3.43 12.02
CA CYS A 60 15.87 -4.85 12.32
C CYS A 60 17.28 -5.38 12.01
N GLU A 61 17.93 -5.93 13.03
CA GLU A 61 19.27 -6.54 12.92
C GLU A 61 19.22 -8.05 12.62
N GLU A 62 18.02 -8.63 12.48
CA GLU A 62 17.85 -10.06 12.28
C GLU A 62 18.46 -10.53 10.94
N PRO A 63 19.31 -11.57 10.95
CA PRO A 63 19.87 -12.13 9.72
C PRO A 63 18.78 -12.61 8.77
N GLY A 64 18.84 -12.18 7.52
CA GLY A 64 17.90 -12.62 6.48
C GLY A 64 16.59 -11.81 6.42
N ILE A 65 16.45 -10.73 7.20
CA ILE A 65 15.24 -9.90 7.19
C ILE A 65 14.84 -9.40 5.80
N LEU A 66 15.83 -9.02 4.97
CA LEU A 66 15.58 -8.59 3.60
C LEU A 66 15.02 -9.74 2.75
N GLN A 67 15.57 -10.95 2.90
CA GLN A 67 15.10 -12.11 2.16
C GLN A 67 13.68 -12.47 2.59
N ALA A 68 13.40 -12.46 3.89
CA ALA A 68 12.06 -12.67 4.42
C ALA A 68 11.05 -11.64 3.89
N PHE A 69 11.46 -10.38 3.74
CA PHE A 69 10.61 -9.34 3.16
C PHE A 69 10.29 -9.64 1.69
N LEU A 70 11.30 -9.99 0.89
CA LEU A 70 11.11 -10.34 -0.52
C LEU A 70 10.24 -11.60 -0.68
N ASP A 71 10.41 -12.59 0.20
CA ASP A 71 9.60 -13.79 0.18
C ASP A 71 8.16 -13.52 0.62
N ALA A 72 7.94 -12.63 1.59
CA ALA A 72 6.61 -12.17 1.97
C ALA A 72 5.89 -11.46 0.82
N LEU A 73 6.60 -10.65 0.04
CA LEU A 73 6.06 -10.02 -1.18
C LEU A 73 5.66 -11.07 -2.21
N ARG A 74 6.54 -12.02 -2.53
CA ARG A 74 6.28 -13.12 -3.49
C ARG A 74 5.16 -14.06 -3.05
N ASN A 75 4.90 -14.16 -1.76
CA ASN A 75 3.83 -15.00 -1.22
C ASN A 75 2.52 -14.23 -0.99
N SER A 76 2.53 -12.90 -1.14
CA SER A 76 1.33 -12.06 -1.07
C SER A 76 0.62 -12.04 -2.42
N GLN A 77 -0.70 -11.85 -2.41
CA GLN A 77 -1.47 -11.63 -3.65
C GLN A 77 -1.58 -10.14 -3.98
N GLY A 78 -1.95 -9.83 -5.22
CA GLY A 78 -2.20 -8.45 -5.66
C GLY A 78 -0.93 -7.60 -5.65
N THR A 79 -0.98 -6.48 -4.92
CA THR A 79 0.06 -5.44 -4.95
C THR A 79 1.44 -5.95 -4.53
N GLY A 80 1.54 -6.84 -3.54
CA GLY A 80 2.84 -7.32 -3.10
C GLY A 80 3.51 -8.29 -4.09
N GLN A 81 2.75 -9.15 -4.78
CA GLN A 81 3.28 -9.95 -5.91
C GLN A 81 3.76 -9.05 -7.04
N TRP A 82 2.98 -8.01 -7.38
CA TRP A 82 3.37 -7.07 -8.42
C TRP A 82 4.67 -6.33 -8.07
N ILE A 83 4.83 -5.88 -6.81
CA ILE A 83 6.08 -5.30 -6.32
C ILE A 83 7.23 -6.30 -6.46
N ALA A 84 7.05 -7.57 -6.07
CA ALA A 84 8.08 -8.58 -6.23
C ALA A 84 8.50 -8.76 -7.69
N ASP A 85 7.55 -8.76 -8.63
CA ASP A 85 7.85 -8.90 -10.06
C ASP A 85 8.59 -7.68 -10.64
N VAL A 86 8.35 -6.47 -10.11
CA VAL A 86 9.16 -5.28 -10.42
C VAL A 86 10.59 -5.44 -9.88
N LEU A 87 10.73 -5.84 -8.61
CA LEU A 87 12.04 -6.01 -7.97
C LEU A 87 12.88 -7.14 -8.59
N ASP A 88 12.22 -8.20 -9.05
CA ASP A 88 12.85 -9.32 -9.77
C ASP A 88 13.17 -8.99 -11.25
N GLY A 89 12.84 -7.78 -11.73
CA GLY A 89 13.10 -7.33 -13.11
C GLY A 89 12.18 -7.96 -14.17
N LYS A 90 11.14 -8.69 -13.77
CA LYS A 90 10.18 -9.31 -14.71
C LYS A 90 9.33 -8.27 -15.43
N LEU A 91 9.23 -7.08 -14.85
CA LEU A 91 8.47 -5.94 -15.36
C LEU A 91 9.37 -4.76 -15.76
N ASP A 92 10.61 -5.02 -16.22
CA ASP A 92 11.55 -3.99 -16.68
C ASP A 92 10.96 -3.03 -17.73
N HIS A 93 10.09 -3.52 -18.60
CA HIS A 93 9.38 -2.70 -19.58
C HIS A 93 8.34 -1.74 -18.97
N GLN A 94 7.93 -1.97 -17.72
CA GLN A 94 7.01 -1.12 -16.96
C GLN A 94 7.73 -0.19 -15.99
N LEU A 95 9.01 -0.42 -15.68
CA LEU A 95 9.79 0.40 -14.76
C LEU A 95 9.79 1.89 -15.15
N GLY A 96 9.95 2.20 -16.45
CA GLY A 96 9.84 3.58 -16.94
C GLY A 96 8.45 4.21 -16.72
N LYS A 97 7.38 3.43 -16.84
CA LYS A 97 6.01 3.89 -16.51
C LYS A 97 5.82 4.04 -15.00
N CYS A 98 6.41 3.16 -14.20
CA CYS A 98 6.40 3.28 -12.74
C CYS A 98 7.11 4.56 -12.28
N GLU A 99 8.23 4.94 -12.90
CA GLU A 99 8.92 6.20 -12.62
C GLU A 99 8.07 7.42 -12.97
N GLU A 100 7.37 7.40 -14.10
CA GLU A 100 6.38 8.43 -14.47
C GLU A 100 5.24 8.49 -13.43
N TYR A 101 4.65 7.34 -13.08
CA TYR A 101 3.61 7.28 -12.06
C TYR A 101 4.10 7.71 -10.68
N MET A 102 5.36 7.50 -10.32
CA MET A 102 5.91 8.01 -9.06
C MET A 102 5.90 9.55 -8.99
N GLN A 103 5.97 10.24 -10.14
CA GLN A 103 5.85 11.69 -10.21
C GLN A 103 4.38 12.15 -10.17
N ASP A 104 3.48 11.38 -10.79
CA ASP A 104 2.07 11.73 -10.94
C ASP A 104 1.20 11.31 -9.75
N VAL A 105 1.46 10.15 -9.13
CA VAL A 105 0.68 9.61 -8.00
C VAL A 105 0.55 10.62 -6.86
N PRO A 106 1.59 11.34 -6.42
CA PRO A 106 1.42 12.39 -5.42
C PRO A 106 0.45 13.51 -5.85
N GLN A 107 0.42 13.87 -7.13
CA GLN A 107 -0.50 14.87 -7.67
C GLN A 107 -1.92 14.32 -7.79
N ILE A 108 -2.08 13.07 -8.22
CA ILE A 108 -3.36 12.36 -8.28
C ILE A 108 -3.95 12.21 -6.87
N LYS A 109 -3.13 11.84 -5.87
CA LYS A 109 -3.55 11.79 -4.45
C LYS A 109 -3.98 13.17 -3.95
N LYS A 110 -3.24 14.24 -4.29
CA LYS A 110 -3.67 15.62 -3.98
C LYS A 110 -5.00 15.97 -4.63
N LEU A 111 -5.19 15.60 -5.90
CA LEU A 111 -6.45 15.81 -6.61
C LEU A 111 -7.59 15.07 -5.89
N PHE A 112 -7.40 13.82 -5.50
CA PHE A 112 -8.39 13.07 -4.72
C PHE A 112 -8.66 13.69 -3.33
N ILE A 113 -7.66 14.25 -2.64
CA ILE A 113 -7.89 15.00 -1.39
C ILE A 113 -8.72 16.26 -1.62
N LEU A 114 -8.52 16.95 -2.75
CA LEU A 114 -9.31 18.14 -3.11
C LEU A 114 -10.75 17.74 -3.44
N ILE A 115 -10.92 16.69 -4.26
CA ILE A 115 -12.22 16.15 -4.64
C ILE A 115 -12.96 15.56 -3.42
N LYS A 116 -12.24 15.02 -2.43
CA LYS A 116 -12.82 14.54 -1.16
C LYS A 116 -13.60 15.63 -0.41
N LYS A 117 -13.39 16.92 -0.70
CA LYS A 117 -14.18 17.99 -0.09
C LYS A 117 -15.57 18.16 -0.73
N ASP A 118 -15.75 17.63 -1.94
CA ASP A 118 -16.96 17.74 -2.75
C ASP A 118 -17.57 16.36 -3.06
N LEU A 119 -17.67 15.47 -2.06
CA LEU A 119 -18.19 14.09 -2.23
C LEU A 119 -19.63 14.04 -2.73
N ASN A 120 -20.40 15.11 -2.56
CA ASN A 120 -21.83 15.13 -2.86
C ASN A 120 -22.14 15.11 -4.37
N VAL A 121 -21.16 15.36 -5.24
CA VAL A 121 -21.34 15.35 -6.70
C VAL A 121 -20.91 14.05 -7.37
N ILE A 122 -20.34 13.11 -6.63
CA ILE A 122 -19.85 11.82 -7.16
C ILE A 122 -20.84 10.73 -6.76
N ASP A 123 -21.33 9.97 -7.73
CA ASP A 123 -22.03 8.72 -7.43
C ASP A 123 -20.98 7.66 -7.05
N PHE A 124 -20.83 7.39 -5.75
CA PHE A 124 -19.81 6.45 -5.30
C PHE A 124 -20.16 5.01 -5.60
N GLU A 125 -21.42 4.66 -5.87
CA GLU A 125 -21.80 3.29 -6.22
C GLU A 125 -21.22 2.95 -7.61
N ASP A 126 -21.47 3.82 -8.59
CA ASP A 126 -20.88 3.72 -9.92
C ASP A 126 -19.35 3.87 -9.89
N PHE A 127 -18.84 4.82 -9.10
CA PHE A 127 -17.40 5.04 -8.98
C PHE A 127 -16.67 3.84 -8.37
N THR A 128 -17.20 3.26 -7.28
CA THR A 128 -16.59 2.08 -6.64
C THR A 128 -16.67 0.85 -7.56
N SER A 129 -17.77 0.70 -8.32
CA SER A 129 -17.89 -0.35 -9.34
C SER A 129 -16.81 -0.23 -10.41
N PHE A 130 -16.54 0.99 -10.89
CA PHE A 130 -15.47 1.26 -11.86
C PHE A 130 -14.09 0.86 -11.34
N PHE A 131 -13.78 1.18 -10.08
CA PHE A 131 -12.49 0.86 -9.44
C PHE A 131 -12.44 -0.53 -8.78
N SER A 132 -13.49 -1.35 -8.88
CA SER A 132 -13.60 -2.64 -8.18
C SER A 132 -12.46 -3.61 -8.48
N HIS A 133 -11.84 -3.54 -9.66
CA HIS A 133 -10.70 -4.40 -10.02
C HIS A 133 -9.39 -4.01 -9.31
N HIS A 134 -9.34 -2.82 -8.69
CA HIS A 134 -8.19 -2.29 -7.96
C HIS A 134 -8.34 -2.40 -6.43
N LEU A 135 -9.49 -2.87 -5.95
CA LEU A 135 -9.78 -3.05 -4.53
C LEU A 135 -9.72 -4.53 -4.19
N ASP A 136 -9.11 -4.87 -3.06
CA ASP A 136 -9.19 -6.23 -2.52
C ASP A 136 -10.57 -6.53 -1.90
N THR A 137 -10.79 -7.77 -1.47
CA THR A 137 -12.08 -8.20 -0.91
C THR A 137 -12.43 -7.45 0.38
N GLU A 138 -11.46 -7.22 1.26
CA GLU A 138 -11.67 -6.51 2.54
C GLU A 138 -11.97 -5.04 2.29
N GLU A 139 -11.25 -4.39 1.37
CA GLU A 139 -11.46 -3.00 0.96
C GLU A 139 -12.86 -2.81 0.34
N LYS A 140 -13.32 -3.78 -0.47
CA LYS A 140 -14.70 -3.76 -1.02
C LYS A 140 -15.75 -3.87 0.07
N GLU A 141 -15.57 -4.81 0.99
CA GLU A 141 -16.49 -5.02 2.11
C GLU A 141 -16.54 -3.79 3.03
N GLU A 142 -15.40 -3.14 3.27
CA GLU A 142 -15.32 -1.90 4.06
C GLU A 142 -16.17 -0.80 3.42
N ILE A 143 -15.99 -0.54 2.12
CA ILE A 143 -16.76 0.50 1.40
C ILE A 143 -18.26 0.12 1.34
N GLN A 144 -18.59 -1.13 1.04
CA GLN A 144 -19.97 -1.64 1.01
C GLN A 144 -20.68 -1.48 2.36
N SER A 145 -19.98 -1.74 3.46
CA SER A 145 -20.53 -1.65 4.81
C SER A 145 -20.94 -0.23 5.22
N VAL A 146 -20.37 0.81 4.57
CA VAL A 146 -20.66 2.22 4.88
C VAL A 146 -21.62 2.88 3.88
N PHE A 147 -21.98 2.24 2.77
CA PHE A 147 -23.00 2.77 1.84
C PHE A 147 -24.35 2.99 2.54
N VAL A 148 -24.70 2.16 3.51
CA VAL A 148 -25.91 2.31 4.33
C VAL A 148 -25.93 3.62 5.14
N LYS A 149 -24.77 4.27 5.33
CA LYS A 149 -24.62 5.58 6.01
C LYS A 149 -24.66 6.76 5.03
N GLY A 150 -24.83 6.49 3.74
CA GLY A 150 -24.98 7.49 2.68
C GLY A 150 -23.73 7.70 1.83
N ASN A 151 -23.93 8.35 0.68
CA ASN A 151 -22.93 8.52 -0.38
C ASN A 151 -21.63 9.22 0.11
N SER A 152 -21.74 10.22 0.99
CA SER A 152 -20.57 10.90 1.55
C SER A 152 -19.74 10.00 2.49
N ALA A 153 -20.36 9.03 3.17
CA ALA A 153 -19.64 8.08 4.01
C ALA A 153 -18.89 7.05 3.16
N ALA A 154 -19.55 6.53 2.11
CA ALA A 154 -18.91 5.66 1.10
C ALA A 154 -17.73 6.37 0.43
N GLY A 155 -17.89 7.62 0.01
CA GLY A 155 -16.79 8.39 -0.57
C GLY A 155 -15.64 8.66 0.39
N THR A 156 -15.93 8.86 1.68
CA THR A 156 -14.89 9.02 2.70
C THR A 156 -14.07 7.75 2.87
N ALA A 157 -14.73 6.58 2.92
CA ALA A 157 -14.08 5.27 3.04
C ALA A 157 -13.27 4.91 1.78
N PHE A 158 -13.85 5.13 0.61
CA PHE A 158 -13.16 4.94 -0.67
C PHE A 158 -11.86 5.75 -0.75
N PHE A 159 -11.92 7.04 -0.40
CA PHE A 159 -10.71 7.88 -0.43
C PHE A 159 -9.73 7.57 0.69
N SER A 160 -10.13 7.04 1.85
CA SER A 160 -9.14 6.55 2.83
C SER A 160 -8.42 5.28 2.37
N ILE A 161 -9.02 4.54 1.45
CA ILE A 161 -8.40 3.36 0.85
C ILE A 161 -7.41 3.76 -0.25
N ILE A 162 -7.77 4.70 -1.12
CA ILE A 162 -6.96 5.06 -2.29
C ILE A 162 -5.91 6.15 -2.03
N VAL A 163 -6.10 7.01 -1.02
CA VAL A 163 -5.16 8.09 -0.65
C VAL A 163 -4.27 7.66 0.50
#